data_AF-A0A955FJW7-F1
#
_entry.id   AF-A0A955FJW7-F1
#
_cell.length_a   1.000
_cell.length_b   1.000
_cell.length_c   1.000
_cell.angle_alpha   90.00
_cell.angle_beta   90.00
_cell.angle_gamma   90.00
#
_symmetry.space_group_name_H-M   'P 1'
#
loop_
_entity.id
_entity.type
_entity.pdbx_description
1 polymer ?
#
loop_
_entity_poly.entity_id
_entity_poly.type
_entity_poly.pdbx_seq_one_letter_code
_entity_poly.pdbx_strand_id
1 'polypeptide(L)'
;MNTTLENPVPVEQLTPPSAETYSTLGGLVIGIDQSNEERRIEIAGHSYNTNLPEGIYPFSEHGDQSALSEIELSPIRLDELTDGTYTVTEDPADVSQTSTEPYTRTISIRHSEHGKAIDAKSFSRPDLLGMDPPTARYFSKLGYEFDDDTLVDGKLTPSAIPTPETIKTAAKALGVDIEIFEEGLISPTDYLNTLANGKFPVSGATESYYRHDAAATHLKVMLLGGTEIRSVLADAASRALSAGDSAVREATGAIDKYTDALADIYNELGYCHDSAIELGLTAGISQETTLALIAVIQSRAQEQGINPPPKQEPRIIPQLPG
;
A
#
# COMPACT_ATOMS: atom_id res chain seq x y z
N MET A 1 54.81 -16.07 57.79
CA MET A 1 55.50 -16.29 56.50
C MET A 1 54.76 -15.48 55.46
N ASN A 2 55.49 -14.57 54.80
CA ASN A 2 55.00 -13.61 53.83
C ASN A 2 54.48 -14.31 52.57
N THR A 3 53.33 -13.88 52.07
CA THR A 3 53.02 -13.96 50.65
C THR A 3 52.69 -12.55 50.16
N THR A 4 53.60 -12.05 49.33
CA THR A 4 53.56 -10.78 48.62
C THR A 4 52.43 -10.81 47.60
N LEU A 5 51.54 -9.81 47.63
CA LEU A 5 50.57 -9.53 46.56
C LEU A 5 51.11 -8.34 45.76
N GLU A 6 51.36 -8.56 44.47
CA GLU A 6 51.74 -7.54 43.50
C GLU A 6 50.51 -6.75 43.07
N ASN A 7 50.69 -5.43 42.93
CA ASN A 7 49.67 -4.47 42.48
C ASN A 7 49.32 -4.67 40.99
N PRO A 8 48.04 -4.51 40.58
CA PRO A 8 47.71 -4.17 39.21
C PRO A 8 47.61 -2.65 39.01
N VAL A 9 48.17 -2.22 37.88
CA VAL A 9 48.16 -0.86 37.32
C VAL A 9 46.72 -0.45 36.95
N PRO A 10 46.31 0.84 37.10
CA PRO A 10 45.00 1.30 36.67
C PRO A 10 44.87 1.30 35.14
N VAL A 11 43.80 0.69 34.63
CA VAL A 11 43.44 0.64 33.22
C VAL A 11 42.88 1.99 32.78
N GLU A 12 43.46 2.58 31.73
CA GLU A 12 42.91 3.74 31.02
C GLU A 12 41.50 3.43 30.50
N GLN A 13 40.54 4.32 30.79
CA GLN A 13 39.20 4.28 30.21
C GLN A 13 39.26 4.61 28.73
N LEU A 14 39.14 3.59 27.87
CA LEU A 14 38.88 3.74 26.45
C LEU A 14 37.39 4.07 26.26
N THR A 15 37.12 5.20 25.60
CA THR A 15 35.80 5.51 25.01
C THR A 15 35.42 4.43 24.00
N PRO A 16 34.14 4.01 23.93
CA PRO A 16 33.71 3.05 22.93
C PRO A 16 33.75 3.68 21.52
N PRO A 17 34.20 2.96 20.49
CA PRO A 17 34.07 3.40 19.11
C PRO A 17 32.60 3.43 18.68
N SER A 18 32.25 4.37 17.82
CA SER A 18 30.99 4.39 17.07
C SER A 18 30.77 3.06 16.36
N ALA A 19 29.52 2.60 16.33
CA ALA A 19 29.14 1.32 15.75
C ALA A 19 29.41 1.27 14.24
N GLU A 20 30.59 0.74 13.87
CA GLU A 20 30.84 0.21 12.53
C GLU A 20 30.43 -1.27 12.50
N THR A 21 29.37 -1.57 11.75
CA THR A 21 28.95 -2.95 11.47
C THR A 21 29.73 -3.45 10.26
N TYR A 22 30.63 -4.41 10.44
CA TYR A 22 31.23 -5.17 9.34
C TYR A 22 30.57 -6.55 9.23
N SER A 23 30.04 -6.84 8.04
CA SER A 23 29.75 -8.20 7.58
C SER A 23 30.80 -8.59 6.54
N THR A 24 31.41 -9.76 6.71
CA THR A 24 32.47 -10.29 5.85
C THR A 24 31.94 -11.00 4.60
N LEU A 25 32.64 -10.70 3.50
CA LEU A 25 32.93 -11.51 2.30
C LEU A 25 31.89 -11.54 1.17
N GLY A 26 32.14 -10.69 0.15
CA GLY A 26 31.87 -11.05 -1.24
C GLY A 26 31.05 -10.07 -2.08
N GLY A 27 31.38 -8.78 -2.09
CA GLY A 27 30.78 -7.83 -3.02
C GLY A 27 31.14 -6.40 -2.65
N LEU A 28 31.70 -5.65 -3.59
CA LEU A 28 32.09 -4.26 -3.43
C LEU A 28 30.88 -3.41 -2.98
N VAL A 29 30.80 -3.07 -1.68
CA VAL A 29 29.85 -2.08 -1.16
C VAL A 29 30.51 -0.72 -1.36
N ILE A 30 30.07 0.02 -2.37
CA ILE A 30 30.28 1.46 -2.40
C ILE A 30 29.35 2.01 -1.32
N GLY A 31 29.88 2.20 -0.11
CA GLY A 31 29.20 2.97 0.92
C GLY A 31 29.08 4.39 0.40
N ILE A 32 27.89 4.76 -0.06
CA ILE A 32 27.58 6.17 -0.26
C ILE A 32 27.49 6.74 1.15
N ASP A 33 28.46 7.59 1.48
CA ASP A 33 28.44 8.46 2.65
C ASP A 33 27.18 9.34 2.55
N GLN A 34 26.07 8.86 3.12
CA GLN A 34 24.86 9.65 3.31
C GLN A 34 25.11 10.54 4.53
N SER A 35 25.96 11.54 4.37
CA SER A 35 25.91 12.72 5.23
C SER A 35 24.61 13.44 4.89
N ASN A 36 23.48 12.92 5.38
CA ASN A 36 22.21 13.62 5.34
C ASN A 36 22.32 14.80 6.29
N GLU A 37 22.95 15.88 5.82
CA GLU A 37 23.05 17.13 6.55
C GLU A 37 21.62 17.58 6.91
N GLU A 38 21.40 17.86 8.19
CA GLU A 38 20.13 18.40 8.65
C GLU A 38 19.85 19.69 7.89
N ARG A 39 18.74 19.72 7.16
CA ARG A 39 18.28 20.86 6.38
C ARG A 39 16.84 21.20 6.72
N ARG A 40 16.39 22.35 6.24
CA ARG A 40 15.01 22.78 6.39
C ARG A 40 14.20 22.52 5.12
N ILE A 41 12.96 22.09 5.31
CA ILE A 41 11.95 22.00 4.25
C ILE A 41 10.66 22.69 4.69
N GLU A 42 9.89 23.15 3.72
CA GLU A 42 8.55 23.69 3.95
C GLU A 42 7.51 22.65 3.53
N ILE A 43 6.58 22.34 4.43
CA ILE A 43 5.44 21.44 4.16
C ILE A 43 4.18 22.17 4.62
N ALA A 44 3.21 22.35 3.73
CA ALA A 44 1.95 23.05 4.03
C ALA A 44 2.14 24.44 4.70
N GLY A 45 3.20 25.18 4.35
CA GLY A 45 3.49 26.50 4.92
C GLY A 45 4.24 26.50 6.26
N HIS A 46 4.60 25.33 6.79
CA HIS A 46 5.34 25.15 8.03
C HIS A 46 6.78 24.68 7.76
N SER A 47 7.73 25.14 8.58
CA SER A 47 9.15 24.78 8.47
C SER A 47 9.47 23.55 9.33
N TYR A 48 10.19 22.59 8.74
CA TYR A 48 10.61 21.34 9.40
C TYR A 48 12.09 21.11 9.22
N ASN A 49 12.73 20.53 10.23
CA ASN A 49 14.09 20.00 10.09
C ASN A 49 14.01 18.58 9.52
N THR A 50 14.90 18.25 8.59
CA THR A 50 14.90 16.95 7.92
C THR A 50 16.29 16.53 7.50
N ASN A 51 16.47 15.23 7.34
CA ASN A 51 17.64 14.61 6.73
C ASN A 51 17.30 14.03 5.32
N LEU A 52 16.16 14.39 4.73
CA LEU A 52 15.79 13.98 3.37
C LEU A 52 16.80 14.53 2.34
N PRO A 53 17.15 13.77 1.28
CA PRO A 53 18.02 14.26 0.22
C PRO A 53 17.50 15.55 -0.42
N GLU A 54 18.39 16.43 -0.86
CA GLU A 54 18.02 17.68 -1.53
C GLU A 54 17.16 17.39 -2.78
N GLY A 55 16.13 18.21 -3.01
CA GLY A 55 15.23 18.06 -4.15
C GLY A 55 14.14 17.00 -3.99
N ILE A 56 14.19 16.16 -2.95
CA ILE A 56 13.15 15.16 -2.68
C ILE A 56 12.07 15.73 -1.76
N TYR A 57 10.82 15.58 -2.17
CA TYR A 57 9.62 15.95 -1.41
C TYR A 57 8.65 14.75 -1.41
N PRO A 58 8.66 13.91 -0.35
CA PRO A 58 7.90 12.67 -0.32
C PRO A 58 6.45 12.84 0.18
N PHE A 59 5.98 14.07 0.36
CA PHE A 59 4.65 14.37 0.87
C PHE A 59 3.69 14.67 -0.28
N SER A 60 2.43 14.35 -0.09
CA SER A 60 1.36 14.77 -0.99
C SER A 60 1.13 16.27 -0.90
N GLU A 61 0.77 16.91 -2.02
CA GLU A 61 0.44 18.34 -2.08
C GLU A 61 -1.01 18.63 -1.64
N HIS A 62 -1.74 17.61 -1.18
CA HIS A 62 -3.18 17.67 -0.96
C HIS A 62 -3.53 17.70 0.53
N GLY A 63 -3.88 18.88 1.04
CA GLY A 63 -4.55 19.02 2.32
C GLY A 63 -4.33 20.37 2.99
N ASP A 64 -5.37 20.88 3.64
CA ASP A 64 -5.31 21.98 4.61
C ASP A 64 -4.88 21.44 6.00
N GLN A 65 -4.02 20.40 5.99
CA GLN A 65 -3.65 19.66 7.18
C GLN A 65 -2.58 20.44 7.94
N SER A 66 -2.87 20.70 9.21
CA SER A 66 -2.06 21.57 10.07
C SER A 66 -0.98 20.83 10.87
N ALA A 67 -1.02 19.49 10.91
CA ALA A 67 -0.11 18.67 11.70
C ALA A 67 0.65 17.65 10.85
N LEU A 68 1.96 17.53 11.05
CA LEU A 68 2.84 16.63 10.27
C LEU A 68 2.42 15.15 10.35
N SER A 69 1.79 14.74 11.45
CA SER A 69 1.26 13.39 11.65
C SER A 69 0.12 13.04 10.67
N GLU A 70 -0.58 14.04 10.15
CA GLU A 70 -1.75 13.86 9.28
C GLU A 70 -1.39 13.91 7.79
N ILE A 71 -0.30 14.60 7.45
CA ILE A 71 0.19 14.79 6.08
C ILE A 71 0.37 13.43 5.41
N GLU A 72 -0.24 13.18 4.26
CA GLU A 72 -0.03 11.90 3.57
C GLU A 72 1.30 11.91 2.81
N LEU A 73 2.04 10.80 2.85
CA LEU A 73 3.14 10.57 1.90
C LEU A 73 2.58 10.38 0.49
N SER A 74 3.42 10.66 -0.50
CA SER A 74 3.18 10.35 -1.91
C SER A 74 3.97 9.10 -2.28
N PRO A 75 3.33 7.91 -2.38
CA PRO A 75 4.03 6.66 -2.68
C PRO A 75 4.95 6.71 -3.91
N ILE A 76 4.55 7.42 -4.96
CA ILE A 76 5.38 7.54 -6.18
C ILE A 76 6.68 8.31 -5.92
N ARG A 77 6.68 9.29 -5.01
CA ARG A 77 7.90 10.02 -4.63
C ARG A 77 8.83 9.19 -3.75
N LEU A 78 8.30 8.18 -3.06
CA LEU A 78 9.11 7.27 -2.25
C LEU A 78 10.00 6.35 -3.09
N ASP A 79 9.69 6.15 -4.38
CA ASP A 79 10.59 5.46 -5.31
C ASP A 79 11.89 6.23 -5.56
N GLU A 80 11.90 7.56 -5.37
CA GLU A 80 13.08 8.41 -5.55
C GLU A 80 14.07 8.31 -4.37
N LEU A 81 13.59 7.90 -3.19
CA LEU A 81 14.42 7.73 -2.00
C LEU A 81 15.27 6.47 -2.08
N THR A 82 16.54 6.56 -1.73
CA THR A 82 17.39 5.39 -1.50
C THR A 82 17.00 4.67 -0.21
N ASP A 83 17.46 3.44 -0.04
CA ASP A 83 17.35 2.71 1.22
C ASP A 83 17.93 3.53 2.37
N GLY A 84 17.24 3.53 3.51
CA GLY A 84 17.62 4.31 4.68
C GLY A 84 16.43 4.76 5.54
N THR A 85 16.75 5.48 6.61
CA THR A 85 15.77 6.07 7.51
C THR A 85 15.89 7.59 7.45
N TYR A 86 14.78 8.22 7.10
CA TYR A 86 14.65 9.66 7.00
C TYR A 86 13.74 10.20 8.10
N THR A 87 14.03 11.40 8.59
CA THR A 87 13.26 12.08 9.62
C THR A 87 12.78 13.42 9.11
N VAL A 88 11.57 13.79 9.53
CA VAL A 88 11.03 15.13 9.41
C VAL A 88 10.50 15.51 10.78
N THR A 89 11.07 16.56 11.35
CA THR A 89 10.82 16.99 12.72
C THR A 89 10.30 18.42 12.72
N GLU A 90 9.21 18.67 13.43
CA GLU A 90 8.69 20.01 13.67
C GLU A 90 9.78 20.93 14.21
N ASP A 91 9.89 22.15 13.68
CA ASP A 91 10.77 23.16 14.27
C ASP A 91 10.26 23.46 15.70
N PRO A 92 11.07 23.31 16.75
CA PRO A 92 10.68 23.67 18.12
C PRO A 92 10.11 25.09 18.25
N ALA A 93 10.49 26.01 17.35
CA ALA A 93 9.96 27.37 17.30
C ALA A 93 8.51 27.46 16.80
N ASP A 94 8.05 26.46 16.02
CA ASP A 94 6.73 26.39 15.40
C ASP A 94 5.79 25.39 16.09
N VAL A 95 6.26 24.70 17.15
CA VAL A 95 5.43 23.76 17.93
C VAL A 95 4.22 24.49 18.50
N SER A 96 3.02 24.01 18.14
CA SER A 96 1.76 24.56 18.63
C SER A 96 1.74 24.64 20.17
N GLN A 97 1.08 25.66 20.73
CA GLN A 97 0.97 25.85 22.19
C GLN A 97 0.36 24.64 22.95
N THR A 98 -0.21 23.68 22.23
CA THR A 98 -0.85 22.48 22.76
C THR A 98 0.05 21.26 22.84
N SER A 99 1.25 21.27 22.22
CA SER A 99 2.26 20.20 22.37
C SER A 99 3.49 20.72 23.09
N THR A 100 4.06 19.91 23.98
CA THR A 100 5.30 20.24 24.70
C THR A 100 6.56 19.73 24.01
N GLU A 101 6.43 18.85 23.01
CA GLU A 101 7.55 18.26 22.29
C GLU A 101 7.31 18.29 20.77
N PRO A 102 8.36 18.53 19.96
CA PRO A 102 8.25 18.52 18.51
C PRO A 102 7.93 17.11 18.01
N TYR A 103 6.90 16.99 17.17
CA TYR A 103 6.61 15.71 16.54
C TYR A 103 7.68 15.38 15.49
N THR A 104 8.14 14.13 15.48
CA THR A 104 9.05 13.59 14.47
C THR A 104 8.38 12.45 13.72
N ARG A 105 8.34 12.58 12.39
CA ARG A 105 7.96 11.49 11.49
C ARG A 105 9.19 10.78 10.97
N THR A 106 9.14 9.45 10.99
CA THR A 106 10.19 8.58 10.45
C THR A 106 9.72 7.89 9.18
N ILE A 107 10.43 8.10 8.08
CA ILE A 107 10.22 7.46 6.78
C ILE A 107 11.33 6.44 6.56
N SER A 108 11.00 5.16 6.54
CA SER A 108 11.99 4.09 6.37
C SER A 108 11.78 3.35 5.05
N ILE A 109 12.82 3.31 4.23
CA ILE A 109 12.87 2.63 2.94
C ILE A 109 13.89 1.49 3.04
N ARG A 110 13.51 0.29 2.60
CA ARG A 110 14.40 -0.88 2.59
C ARG A 110 14.24 -1.71 1.32
N HIS A 111 15.30 -2.42 0.94
CA HIS A 111 15.21 -3.49 -0.03
C HIS A 111 14.51 -4.73 0.57
N SER A 112 13.58 -5.31 -0.20
CA SER A 112 12.92 -6.59 0.02
C SER A 112 13.25 -7.58 -1.09
N GLU A 113 12.75 -8.82 -0.98
CA GLU A 113 12.88 -9.82 -2.05
C GLU A 113 12.25 -9.35 -3.38
N HIS A 114 11.18 -8.54 -3.30
CA HIS A 114 10.40 -8.12 -4.46
C HIS A 114 10.81 -6.76 -5.02
N GLY A 115 11.63 -5.99 -4.31
CA GLY A 115 12.07 -4.67 -4.73
C GLY A 115 12.24 -3.72 -3.54
N LYS A 116 11.74 -2.51 -3.66
CA LYS A 116 11.76 -1.49 -2.61
C LYS A 116 10.47 -1.53 -1.81
N ALA A 117 10.59 -1.51 -0.48
CA ALA A 117 9.47 -1.51 0.45
C ALA A 117 9.61 -0.36 1.46
N ILE A 118 8.47 0.15 1.89
CA ILE A 118 8.33 1.23 2.85
C ILE A 118 7.82 0.63 4.15
N ASP A 119 8.44 0.96 5.28
CA ASP A 119 7.91 0.56 6.60
C ASP A 119 6.48 1.11 6.76
N ALA A 120 5.53 0.26 7.10
CA ALA A 120 4.14 0.67 7.21
C ALA A 120 3.94 1.80 8.23
N LYS A 121 4.77 1.87 9.29
CA LYS A 121 4.73 2.92 10.31
C LYS A 121 5.15 4.29 9.79
N SER A 122 5.70 4.37 8.58
CA SER A 122 6.01 5.64 7.93
C SER A 122 4.75 6.35 7.41
N PHE A 123 3.66 5.62 7.17
CA PHE A 123 2.38 6.15 6.70
C PHE A 123 1.58 6.80 7.83
N SER A 124 0.69 7.75 7.52
CA SER A 124 -0.09 8.48 8.54
C SER A 124 -1.16 7.62 9.22
N ARG A 125 -1.59 6.53 8.55
CA ARG A 125 -2.62 5.59 9.02
C ARG A 125 -2.22 4.13 8.77
N PRO A 126 -1.24 3.58 9.50
CA PRO A 126 -0.72 2.23 9.23
C PRO A 126 -1.73 1.11 9.51
N ASP A 127 -2.69 1.35 10.41
CA ASP A 127 -3.66 0.39 10.94
C ASP A 127 -4.83 0.08 9.99
N LEU A 128 -5.03 0.90 8.95
CA LEU A 128 -6.17 0.74 8.02
C LEU A 128 -5.98 -0.36 6.96
N LEU A 129 -4.88 -1.13 7.00
CA LEU A 129 -4.53 -2.15 6.01
C LEU A 129 -4.69 -3.59 6.50
N GLY A 130 -5.57 -3.84 7.46
CA GLY A 130 -5.82 -5.21 7.93
C GLY A 130 -6.36 -6.14 6.83
N MET A 131 -5.60 -7.18 6.48
CA MET A 131 -5.96 -8.23 5.52
C MET A 131 -6.18 -9.57 6.22
N ASP A 132 -7.11 -10.40 5.76
CA ASP A 132 -7.18 -11.79 6.24
C ASP A 132 -5.91 -12.57 5.82
N PRO A 133 -5.47 -13.59 6.59
CA PRO A 133 -4.22 -14.29 6.31
C PRO A 133 -4.09 -14.90 4.90
N PRO A 134 -5.15 -15.50 4.31
CA PRO A 134 -5.11 -15.91 2.91
C PRO A 134 -4.84 -14.76 1.93
N THR A 135 -5.52 -13.62 2.09
CA THR A 135 -5.25 -12.41 1.30
C THR A 135 -3.84 -11.90 1.51
N ALA A 136 -3.35 -11.82 2.76
CA ALA A 136 -1.99 -11.38 3.07
C ALA A 136 -0.93 -12.24 2.36
N ARG A 137 -1.05 -13.58 2.40
CA ARG A 137 -0.14 -14.48 1.66
C ARG A 137 -0.16 -14.25 0.15
N TYR A 138 -1.30 -13.87 -0.40
CA TYR A 138 -1.42 -13.52 -1.81
C TYR A 138 -0.72 -12.19 -2.11
N PHE A 139 -0.93 -11.17 -1.28
CA PHE A 139 -0.33 -9.85 -1.41
C PHE A 139 1.17 -9.84 -1.13
N SER A 140 1.71 -10.83 -0.41
CA SER A 140 3.16 -10.99 -0.31
C SER A 140 3.84 -11.17 -1.66
N LYS A 141 3.16 -11.78 -2.64
CA LYS A 141 3.67 -11.89 -4.02
C LYS A 141 3.78 -10.55 -4.74
N LEU A 142 3.14 -9.51 -4.22
CA LEU A 142 3.18 -8.13 -4.71
C LEU A 142 4.24 -7.29 -3.98
N GLY A 143 4.96 -7.87 -3.01
CA GLY A 143 5.98 -7.18 -2.21
C GLY A 143 5.47 -6.61 -0.88
N TYR A 144 4.24 -6.95 -0.45
CA TYR A 144 3.80 -6.66 0.92
C TYR A 144 4.46 -7.61 1.92
N GLU A 145 4.94 -7.08 3.03
CA GLU A 145 5.52 -7.87 4.11
C GLU A 145 4.58 -7.81 5.31
N PHE A 146 4.45 -8.92 6.03
CA PHE A 146 3.61 -9.04 7.21
C PHE A 146 4.43 -9.67 8.33
N ASP A 147 4.27 -9.16 9.54
CA ASP A 147 4.89 -9.79 10.72
C ASP A 147 3.97 -10.92 11.20
N ASP A 148 4.50 -12.13 11.34
CA ASP A 148 3.74 -13.37 11.59
C ASP A 148 2.96 -13.39 12.92
N ASP A 149 3.25 -12.47 13.84
CA ASP A 149 2.86 -12.59 15.25
C ASP A 149 1.68 -11.71 15.70
N THR A 150 1.16 -10.82 14.85
CA THR A 150 0.14 -9.83 15.29
C THR A 150 -1.11 -9.86 14.42
N LEU A 151 -2.10 -10.65 14.84
CA LEU A 151 -3.46 -10.53 14.33
C LEU A 151 -4.25 -9.52 15.16
N VAL A 152 -4.82 -8.52 14.51
CA VAL A 152 -5.81 -7.61 15.10
C VAL A 152 -7.16 -7.94 14.47
N ASP A 153 -8.13 -8.36 15.27
CA ASP A 153 -9.47 -8.79 14.79
C ASP A 153 -9.42 -9.84 13.66
N GLY A 154 -8.45 -10.75 13.73
CA GLY A 154 -8.25 -11.82 12.73
C GLY A 154 -7.60 -11.35 11.43
N LYS A 155 -7.09 -10.12 11.38
CA LYS A 155 -6.41 -9.53 10.22
C LYS A 155 -4.93 -9.29 10.51
N LEU A 156 -4.09 -9.50 9.50
CA LEU A 156 -2.68 -9.12 9.47
C LEU A 156 -2.55 -7.70 8.92
N THR A 157 -1.83 -6.85 9.64
CA THR A 157 -1.44 -5.54 9.15
C THR A 157 -0.06 -5.66 8.49
N PRO A 158 0.18 -5.10 7.30
CA PRO A 158 1.49 -5.16 6.68
C PRO A 158 2.52 -4.43 7.55
N SER A 159 3.71 -5.02 7.70
CA SER A 159 4.87 -4.37 8.30
C SER A 159 5.69 -3.59 7.27
N ALA A 160 5.58 -3.95 5.98
CA ALA A 160 6.05 -3.12 4.88
C ALA A 160 5.12 -3.14 3.67
N ILE A 161 5.09 -2.01 2.96
CA ILE A 161 4.24 -1.75 1.80
C ILE A 161 5.16 -1.54 0.58
N PRO A 162 4.93 -2.23 -0.56
CA PRO A 162 5.76 -2.06 -1.74
C PRO A 162 5.59 -0.67 -2.34
N THR A 163 6.67 -0.12 -2.89
CA THR A 163 6.59 1.10 -3.70
C THR A 163 5.85 0.85 -5.02
N PRO A 164 5.37 1.92 -5.70
CA PRO A 164 4.71 1.78 -7.00
C PRO A 164 5.51 1.01 -8.06
N GLU A 165 6.82 1.23 -8.19
CA GLU A 165 7.63 0.45 -9.15
C GLU A 165 7.79 -1.02 -8.74
N THR A 166 7.86 -1.30 -7.43
CA THR A 166 7.88 -2.68 -6.90
C THR A 166 6.57 -3.39 -7.22
N ILE A 167 5.42 -2.79 -6.93
CA ILE A 167 4.13 -3.43 -7.17
C ILE A 167 3.86 -3.63 -8.66
N LYS A 168 4.25 -2.66 -9.50
CA LYS A 168 4.15 -2.74 -10.96
C LYS A 168 4.96 -3.90 -11.52
N THR A 169 6.19 -4.08 -11.03
CA THR A 169 7.06 -5.19 -11.44
C THR A 169 6.48 -6.53 -10.99
N ALA A 170 6.06 -6.62 -9.74
CA ALA A 170 5.50 -7.84 -9.16
C ALA A 170 4.16 -8.24 -9.81
N ALA A 171 3.25 -7.30 -10.01
CA ALA A 171 1.97 -7.53 -10.68
C ALA A 171 2.17 -7.98 -12.14
N LYS A 172 3.16 -7.42 -12.84
CA LYS A 172 3.49 -7.83 -14.21
C LYS A 172 3.96 -9.28 -14.26
N ALA A 173 4.73 -9.74 -13.28
CA ALA A 173 5.11 -11.15 -13.15
C ALA A 173 3.91 -12.07 -12.91
N LEU A 174 2.82 -11.54 -12.36
CA LEU A 174 1.53 -12.21 -12.19
C LEU A 174 0.54 -11.98 -13.35
N GLY A 175 1.00 -11.34 -14.43
CA GLY A 175 0.22 -11.13 -15.66
C GLY A 175 -0.73 -9.94 -15.65
N VAL A 176 -0.54 -8.98 -14.73
CA VAL A 176 -1.28 -7.70 -14.71
C VAL A 176 -0.30 -6.56 -14.96
N ASP A 177 -0.49 -5.80 -16.03
CA ASP A 177 0.31 -4.59 -16.29
C ASP A 177 -0.34 -3.40 -15.58
N ILE A 178 0.46 -2.61 -14.85
CA ILE A 178 -0.01 -1.49 -14.04
C ILE A 178 0.49 -0.17 -14.64
N GLU A 179 -0.38 0.82 -14.68
CA GLU A 179 -0.03 2.21 -14.97
C GLU A 179 -0.18 3.05 -13.71
N ILE A 180 0.93 3.65 -13.26
CA ILE A 180 0.98 4.49 -12.07
C ILE A 180 0.72 5.95 -12.46
N PHE A 181 -0.20 6.60 -11.76
CA PHE A 181 -0.54 8.01 -11.94
C PHE A 181 -0.01 8.87 -10.79
N GLU A 182 0.46 10.08 -11.11
CA GLU A 182 0.85 11.10 -10.12
C GLU A 182 -0.34 11.87 -9.54
N GLU A 183 -1.56 11.59 -10.02
CA GLU A 183 -2.80 12.22 -9.58
C GLU A 183 -3.50 11.37 -8.51
N GLY A 184 -4.05 12.00 -7.46
CA GLY A 184 -4.82 11.30 -6.42
C GLY A 184 -6.08 10.67 -7.01
N LEU A 185 -6.98 11.52 -7.48
CA LEU A 185 -8.14 11.09 -8.25
C LEU A 185 -7.77 11.05 -9.73
N ILE A 186 -7.54 9.86 -10.26
CA ILE A 186 -7.25 9.64 -11.69
C ILE A 186 -8.40 10.19 -12.53
N SER A 187 -8.06 10.96 -13.58
CA SER A 187 -9.07 11.49 -14.49
C SER A 187 -9.93 10.33 -15.08
N PRO A 188 -11.26 10.48 -15.20
CA PRO A 188 -12.11 9.44 -15.75
C PRO A 188 -11.67 8.93 -17.13
N THR A 189 -11.19 9.85 -17.98
CA THR A 189 -10.68 9.52 -19.31
C THR A 189 -9.41 8.69 -19.25
N ASP A 190 -8.45 9.06 -18.40
CA ASP A 190 -7.19 8.31 -18.26
C ASP A 190 -7.43 6.93 -17.64
N TYR A 191 -8.28 6.86 -16.60
CA TYR A 191 -8.70 5.62 -15.98
C TYR A 191 -9.26 4.62 -17.02
N LEU A 192 -10.20 5.08 -17.87
CA LEU A 192 -10.78 4.23 -18.91
C LEU A 192 -9.80 3.92 -20.04
N ASN A 193 -8.95 4.86 -20.45
CA ASN A 193 -7.93 4.61 -21.47
C ASN A 193 -6.94 3.53 -21.01
N THR A 194 -6.49 3.56 -19.75
CA THR A 194 -5.61 2.55 -19.18
C THR A 194 -6.28 1.17 -19.20
N LEU A 195 -7.54 1.07 -18.78
CA LEU A 195 -8.30 -0.18 -18.85
C LEU A 195 -8.50 -0.68 -20.28
N ALA A 196 -8.86 0.20 -21.21
CA ALA A 196 -9.02 -0.12 -22.63
C ALA A 196 -7.73 -0.67 -23.26
N ASN A 197 -6.57 -0.23 -22.75
CA ASN A 197 -5.26 -0.72 -23.14
C ASN A 197 -4.83 -2.01 -22.40
N GLY A 198 -5.73 -2.62 -21.62
CA GLY A 198 -5.48 -3.87 -20.90
C GLY A 198 -4.58 -3.73 -19.66
N LYS A 199 -4.36 -2.50 -19.20
CA LYS A 199 -3.60 -2.19 -17.99
C LYS A 199 -4.53 -1.86 -16.83
N PHE A 200 -4.02 -1.90 -15.61
CA PHE A 200 -4.74 -1.49 -14.41
C PHE A 200 -4.22 -0.14 -13.91
N PRO A 201 -5.10 0.88 -13.76
CA PRO A 201 -4.70 2.18 -13.23
C PRO A 201 -4.51 2.13 -11.72
N VAL A 202 -3.43 2.74 -11.22
CA VAL A 202 -3.15 2.89 -9.77
C VAL A 202 -2.68 4.31 -9.51
N SER A 203 -3.30 4.99 -8.55
CA SER A 203 -2.82 6.29 -8.07
C SER A 203 -1.63 6.12 -7.14
N GLY A 204 -0.50 6.74 -7.46
CA GLY A 204 0.68 6.82 -6.60
C GLY A 204 0.78 8.14 -5.84
N ALA A 205 -0.23 9.02 -5.93
CA ALA A 205 -0.13 10.40 -5.47
C ALA A 205 -0.24 10.56 -3.95
N THR A 206 -1.11 9.77 -3.31
CA THR A 206 -1.34 9.82 -1.87
C THR A 206 -1.47 8.42 -1.30
N GLU A 207 -1.26 8.28 0.00
CA GLU A 207 -1.37 7.01 0.69
C GLU A 207 -2.78 6.41 0.59
N SER A 208 -3.83 7.24 0.69
CA SER A 208 -5.22 6.77 0.65
C SER A 208 -5.62 6.21 -0.71
N TYR A 209 -5.31 6.92 -1.80
CA TYR A 209 -5.62 6.44 -3.15
C TYR A 209 -4.77 5.24 -3.56
N TYR A 210 -3.47 5.24 -3.23
CA TYR A 210 -2.63 4.07 -3.48
C TYR A 210 -3.16 2.83 -2.76
N ARG A 211 -3.59 2.97 -1.51
CA ARG A 211 -4.17 1.84 -0.76
C ARG A 211 -5.48 1.35 -1.36
N HIS A 212 -6.35 2.27 -1.78
CA HIS A 212 -7.59 1.93 -2.47
C HIS A 212 -7.31 1.04 -3.69
N ASP A 213 -6.45 1.51 -4.60
CA ASP A 213 -6.21 0.82 -5.87
C ASP A 213 -5.34 -0.43 -5.73
N ALA A 214 -4.25 -0.34 -4.96
CA ALA A 214 -3.20 -1.35 -4.89
C ALA A 214 -3.23 -2.27 -3.65
N ALA A 215 -3.94 -1.91 -2.57
CA ALA A 215 -3.91 -2.67 -1.31
C ALA A 215 -5.25 -3.33 -0.93
N ALA A 216 -6.40 -2.75 -1.32
CA ALA A 216 -7.67 -3.14 -0.71
C ALA A 216 -8.47 -4.20 -1.49
N THR A 217 -8.82 -3.94 -2.75
CA THR A 217 -9.88 -4.72 -3.42
C THR A 217 -9.69 -4.87 -4.92
N HIS A 218 -9.39 -3.79 -5.63
CA HIS A 218 -9.37 -3.77 -7.10
C HIS A 218 -8.24 -4.64 -7.69
N LEU A 219 -6.98 -4.41 -7.30
CA LEU A 219 -5.85 -5.18 -7.84
C LEU A 219 -5.97 -6.69 -7.57
N LYS A 220 -6.53 -7.09 -6.41
CA LYS A 220 -6.82 -8.49 -6.09
C LYS A 220 -7.73 -9.12 -7.14
N VAL A 221 -8.81 -8.42 -7.50
CA VAL A 221 -9.76 -8.87 -8.51
C VAL A 221 -9.11 -8.94 -9.89
N MET A 222 -8.22 -8.01 -10.23
CA MET A 222 -7.48 -8.05 -11.50
C MET A 222 -6.53 -9.25 -11.61
N LEU A 223 -5.87 -9.61 -10.51
CA LEU A 223 -4.96 -10.75 -10.47
C LEU A 223 -5.71 -12.09 -10.49
N LEU A 224 -6.79 -12.22 -9.71
CA LEU A 224 -7.62 -13.42 -9.69
C LEU A 224 -8.44 -13.57 -10.98
N GLY A 225 -9.09 -12.50 -11.43
CA GLY A 225 -9.89 -12.48 -12.65
C GLY A 225 -9.05 -12.62 -13.92
N GLY A 226 -7.76 -12.29 -13.86
CA GLY A 226 -6.79 -12.53 -14.94
C GLY A 226 -7.21 -11.90 -16.27
N THR A 227 -6.94 -12.62 -17.37
CA THR A 227 -7.24 -12.12 -18.73
C THR A 227 -8.75 -11.93 -18.94
N GLU A 228 -9.59 -12.75 -18.30
CA GLU A 228 -11.04 -12.73 -18.45
C GLU A 228 -11.62 -11.40 -17.97
N ILE A 229 -11.29 -10.97 -16.75
CA ILE A 229 -11.81 -9.69 -16.25
C ILE A 229 -11.21 -8.52 -17.03
N ARG A 230 -9.92 -8.56 -17.35
CA ARG A 230 -9.26 -7.48 -18.11
C ARG A 230 -9.90 -7.27 -19.48
N SER A 231 -10.22 -8.34 -20.20
CA SER A 231 -10.91 -8.23 -21.49
C SER A 231 -12.29 -7.59 -21.34
N VAL A 232 -13.05 -7.99 -20.33
CA VAL A 232 -14.41 -7.46 -20.09
C VAL A 232 -14.36 -5.97 -19.73
N LEU A 233 -13.42 -5.57 -18.85
CA LEU A 233 -13.24 -4.17 -18.48
C LEU A 233 -12.71 -3.32 -19.63
N ALA A 234 -11.78 -3.84 -20.43
CA ALA A 234 -11.27 -3.15 -21.61
C ALA A 234 -12.37 -2.88 -22.65
N ASP A 235 -13.25 -3.86 -22.88
CA ASP A 235 -14.39 -3.72 -23.77
C ASP A 235 -15.42 -2.70 -23.23
N ALA A 236 -15.70 -2.74 -21.91
CA ALA A 236 -16.59 -1.78 -21.26
C ALA A 236 -16.04 -0.34 -21.35
N ALA A 237 -14.77 -0.17 -21.03
CA ALA A 237 -14.07 1.12 -21.13
C ALA A 237 -14.05 1.67 -22.57
N SER A 238 -13.75 0.82 -23.56
CA SER A 238 -13.73 1.21 -24.98
C SER A 238 -15.10 1.68 -25.47
N ARG A 239 -16.18 1.02 -25.03
CA ARG A 239 -17.56 1.45 -25.34
C ARG A 239 -17.88 2.81 -24.73
N ALA A 240 -17.52 3.03 -23.47
CA ALA A 240 -17.77 4.28 -22.76
C ALA A 240 -17.00 5.46 -23.37
N LEU A 241 -15.71 5.26 -23.68
CA LEU A 241 -14.86 6.25 -24.37
C LEU A 241 -15.45 6.66 -25.73
N SER A 242 -16.04 5.72 -26.46
CA SER A 242 -16.67 5.98 -27.76
C SER A 242 -18.03 6.69 -27.66
N ALA A 243 -18.66 6.69 -26.49
CA ALA A 243 -20.00 7.25 -26.26
C ALA A 243 -19.98 8.71 -25.74
N GLY A 244 -18.80 9.25 -25.40
CA GLY A 244 -18.57 10.63 -25.00
C GLY A 244 -18.56 10.88 -23.48
N ASP A 245 -18.32 12.14 -23.08
CA ASP A 245 -17.92 12.51 -21.71
C ASP A 245 -18.89 12.09 -20.58
N SER A 246 -20.20 12.03 -20.85
CA SER A 246 -21.18 11.58 -19.85
C SER A 246 -20.99 10.09 -19.56
N ALA A 247 -20.87 9.29 -20.63
CA ALA A 247 -20.67 7.86 -20.52
C ALA A 247 -19.31 7.53 -19.89
N VAL A 248 -18.27 8.33 -20.16
CA VAL A 248 -16.96 8.21 -19.52
C VAL A 248 -17.09 8.32 -17.99
N ARG A 249 -17.71 9.38 -17.49
CA ARG A 249 -17.85 9.59 -16.04
C ARG A 249 -18.68 8.51 -15.35
N GLU A 250 -19.79 8.12 -15.98
CA GLU A 250 -20.66 7.06 -15.46
C GLU A 250 -19.94 5.71 -15.42
N ALA A 251 -19.23 5.35 -16.49
CA ALA A 251 -18.52 4.09 -16.58
C ALA A 251 -17.34 4.00 -15.62
N THR A 252 -16.55 5.06 -15.41
CA THR A 252 -15.46 5.08 -14.42
C THR A 252 -15.98 4.70 -13.03
N GLY A 253 -17.01 5.40 -12.54
CA GLY A 253 -17.57 5.11 -11.22
C GLY A 253 -18.29 3.77 -11.14
N ALA A 254 -18.84 3.27 -12.26
CA ALA A 254 -19.48 1.96 -12.31
C ALA A 254 -18.47 0.80 -12.29
N ILE A 255 -17.38 0.91 -13.05
CA ILE A 255 -16.31 -0.10 -13.10
C ILE A 255 -15.59 -0.18 -11.74
N ASP A 256 -15.29 0.97 -11.14
CA ASP A 256 -14.67 1.05 -9.82
C ASP A 256 -15.48 0.27 -8.78
N LYS A 257 -16.76 0.63 -8.59
CA LYS A 257 -17.69 -0.09 -7.71
C LYS A 257 -17.88 -1.55 -8.09
N TYR A 258 -17.92 -1.88 -9.39
CA TYR A 258 -18.06 -3.26 -9.84
C TYR A 258 -16.87 -4.12 -9.40
N THR A 259 -15.64 -3.62 -9.56
CA THR A 259 -14.45 -4.33 -9.11
C THR A 259 -14.38 -4.43 -7.58
N ASP A 260 -14.87 -3.43 -6.85
CA ASP A 260 -15.02 -3.51 -5.39
C ASP A 260 -16.02 -4.59 -4.98
N ALA A 261 -17.20 -4.63 -5.61
CA ALA A 261 -18.21 -5.65 -5.35
C ALA A 261 -17.74 -7.07 -5.71
N LEU A 262 -16.94 -7.23 -6.77
CA LEU A 262 -16.29 -8.51 -7.08
C LEU A 262 -15.28 -8.91 -6.01
N ALA A 263 -14.62 -7.95 -5.36
CA ALA A 263 -13.73 -8.22 -4.24
C ALA A 263 -14.49 -8.64 -2.98
N ASP A 264 -15.73 -8.20 -2.81
CA ASP A 264 -16.61 -8.55 -1.68
C ASP A 264 -17.29 -9.91 -1.80
N ILE A 265 -17.49 -10.43 -3.02
CA ILE A 265 -17.98 -11.80 -3.23
C ILE A 265 -17.10 -12.83 -2.50
N TYR A 266 -15.83 -12.48 -2.29
CA TYR A 266 -14.89 -13.22 -1.47
C TYR A 266 -15.10 -13.04 0.05
N ASN A 267 -15.41 -11.82 0.50
CA ASN A 267 -15.56 -11.49 1.92
C ASN A 267 -16.90 -11.97 2.53
N GLU A 268 -18.00 -11.97 1.77
CA GLU A 268 -19.37 -12.11 2.33
C GLU A 268 -20.22 -13.28 1.82
N LEU A 269 -19.62 -14.37 1.30
CA LEU A 269 -20.30 -15.68 1.13
C LEU A 269 -21.73 -15.63 0.55
N GLY A 270 -21.91 -15.03 -0.62
CA GLY A 270 -23.13 -15.21 -1.41
C GLY A 270 -24.28 -14.24 -1.13
N TYR A 271 -24.05 -13.13 -0.41
CA TYR A 271 -25.00 -12.01 -0.38
C TYR A 271 -24.74 -10.97 -1.50
N CYS A 272 -23.52 -10.89 -2.04
CA CYS A 272 -23.13 -9.78 -2.94
C CYS A 272 -23.09 -10.14 -4.43
N HIS A 273 -23.56 -11.33 -4.84
CA HIS A 273 -23.70 -11.63 -6.27
C HIS A 273 -24.64 -10.62 -6.95
N ASP A 274 -25.73 -10.25 -6.28
CA ASP A 274 -26.72 -9.32 -6.81
C ASP A 274 -26.11 -7.92 -6.96
N SER A 275 -25.32 -7.46 -5.99
CA SER A 275 -24.59 -6.19 -6.09
C SER A 275 -23.59 -6.18 -7.24
N ALA A 276 -22.79 -7.25 -7.40
CA ALA A 276 -21.88 -7.34 -8.54
C ALA A 276 -22.63 -7.42 -9.88
N ILE A 277 -23.78 -8.11 -9.94
CA ILE A 277 -24.62 -8.15 -11.14
C ILE A 277 -25.17 -6.75 -11.45
N GLU A 278 -25.74 -6.05 -10.47
CA GLU A 278 -26.30 -4.70 -10.63
C GLU A 278 -25.22 -3.70 -11.08
N LEU A 279 -24.06 -3.72 -10.41
CA LEU A 279 -22.93 -2.85 -10.75
C LEU A 279 -22.31 -3.23 -12.09
N GLY A 280 -22.27 -4.52 -12.43
CA GLY A 280 -21.86 -5.00 -13.74
C GLY A 280 -22.78 -4.47 -14.84
N LEU A 281 -24.10 -4.55 -14.66
CA LEU A 281 -25.07 -3.99 -15.59
C LEU A 281 -24.90 -2.48 -15.77
N THR A 282 -24.63 -1.77 -14.67
CA THR A 282 -24.33 -0.32 -14.69
C THR A 282 -23.04 -0.02 -15.46
N ALA A 283 -22.03 -0.88 -15.35
CA ALA A 283 -20.79 -0.82 -16.13
C ALA A 283 -20.95 -1.32 -17.58
N GLY A 284 -22.16 -1.69 -18.00
CA GLY A 284 -22.42 -2.23 -19.34
C GLY A 284 -21.90 -3.65 -19.56
N ILE A 285 -21.80 -4.45 -18.49
CA ILE A 285 -21.39 -5.86 -18.46
C ILE A 285 -22.63 -6.71 -18.20
N SER A 286 -22.83 -7.76 -19.00
CA SER A 286 -24.03 -8.60 -18.88
C SER A 286 -24.03 -9.43 -17.59
N GLN A 287 -25.22 -9.79 -17.11
CA GLN A 287 -25.37 -10.71 -15.97
C GLN A 287 -24.65 -12.05 -16.23
N GLU A 288 -24.77 -12.61 -17.43
CA GLU A 288 -24.10 -13.87 -17.81
C GLU A 288 -22.58 -13.74 -17.70
N THR A 289 -22.02 -12.63 -18.23
CA THR A 289 -20.59 -12.33 -18.13
C THR A 289 -20.15 -12.16 -16.68
N THR A 290 -20.91 -11.43 -15.87
CA THR A 290 -20.61 -11.26 -14.44
C THR A 290 -20.60 -12.60 -13.70
N LEU A 291 -21.60 -13.46 -13.92
CA LEU A 291 -21.65 -14.79 -13.32
C LEU A 291 -20.46 -15.67 -13.74
N ALA A 292 -20.04 -15.58 -15.00
CA ALA A 292 -18.85 -16.28 -15.48
C ALA A 292 -17.56 -15.77 -14.80
N LEU A 293 -17.41 -14.45 -14.64
CA LEU A 293 -16.27 -13.85 -13.95
C LEU A 293 -16.22 -14.24 -12.48
N ILE A 294 -17.36 -14.28 -11.80
CA ILE A 294 -17.48 -14.74 -10.41
C ILE A 294 -16.94 -16.17 -10.29
N ALA A 295 -17.35 -17.07 -11.18
CA ALA A 295 -16.89 -18.45 -11.16
C ALA A 295 -15.37 -18.57 -11.38
N VAL A 296 -14.80 -17.76 -12.28
CA VAL A 296 -13.34 -17.71 -12.51
C VAL A 296 -12.60 -17.25 -11.26
N ILE A 297 -13.03 -16.13 -10.67
CA ILE A 297 -12.41 -15.55 -9.48
C ILE A 297 -12.47 -16.55 -8.31
N GLN A 298 -13.63 -17.18 -8.09
CA GLN A 298 -13.81 -18.17 -7.02
C GLN A 298 -12.92 -19.40 -7.22
N SER A 299 -12.84 -19.95 -8.45
CA SER A 299 -11.98 -21.10 -8.75
C SER A 299 -10.51 -20.80 -8.48
N ARG A 300 -10.02 -19.65 -8.95
CA ARG A 300 -8.61 -19.26 -8.76
C ARG A 300 -8.30 -18.90 -7.31
N ALA A 301 -9.23 -18.29 -6.58
CA ALA A 301 -9.07 -18.06 -5.15
C ALA A 301 -8.86 -19.39 -4.40
N GLN A 302 -9.68 -20.41 -4.70
CA GLN A 302 -9.53 -21.76 -4.11
C GLN A 302 -8.17 -22.38 -4.40
N GLU A 303 -7.67 -22.26 -5.64
CA GLU A 303 -6.32 -22.73 -6.03
C GLU A 303 -5.20 -22.06 -5.23
N GLN A 304 -5.40 -20.81 -4.80
CA GLN A 304 -4.45 -20.07 -3.96
C GLN A 304 -4.61 -20.35 -2.46
N GLY A 305 -5.46 -21.33 -2.07
CA GLY A 305 -5.76 -21.62 -0.67
C GLY A 305 -6.57 -20.52 0.02
N ILE A 306 -7.15 -19.62 -0.78
CA ILE A 306 -8.01 -18.54 -0.35
C ILE A 306 -9.43 -19.11 -0.29
N ASN A 307 -9.74 -19.75 0.84
CA ASN A 307 -11.02 -20.42 1.02
C ASN A 307 -12.09 -19.44 1.46
N PRO A 308 -13.33 -19.58 0.97
CA PRO A 308 -14.44 -18.85 1.55
C PRO A 308 -14.54 -19.16 3.06
N PRO A 309 -14.95 -18.20 3.90
CA PRO A 309 -15.22 -18.52 5.30
C PRO A 309 -16.23 -19.69 5.39
N PRO A 310 -16.24 -20.46 6.49
CA PRO A 310 -17.28 -21.46 6.68
C PRO A 310 -18.65 -20.75 6.61
N LYS A 311 -19.61 -21.32 5.86
CA LYS A 311 -20.98 -20.81 5.83
C LYS A 311 -21.46 -20.62 7.26
N GLN A 312 -21.67 -19.37 7.69
CA GLN A 312 -22.39 -19.14 8.93
C GLN A 312 -23.79 -19.69 8.73
N GLU A 313 -24.18 -20.64 9.58
CA GLU A 313 -25.57 -21.12 9.55
C GLU A 313 -26.49 -19.90 9.70
N PRO A 314 -27.59 -19.85 8.93
CA PRO A 314 -28.53 -18.74 9.04
C PRO A 314 -28.91 -18.58 10.51
N ARG A 315 -28.68 -17.39 11.08
CA ARG A 315 -29.08 -17.09 12.46
C ARG A 315 -30.56 -17.41 12.58
N ILE A 316 -30.89 -18.48 13.30
CA ILE A 316 -32.26 -18.79 13.69
C ILE A 316 -32.66 -17.63 14.59
N ILE A 317 -33.37 -16.65 14.05
CA ILE A 317 -34.01 -15.61 14.85
C ILE A 317 -35.05 -16.35 15.69
N PRO A 318 -34.92 -16.38 17.03
CA PRO A 318 -35.92 -17.01 17.87
C PRO A 318 -37.25 -16.31 17.59
N GLN A 319 -38.26 -17.06 17.15
CA GLN A 319 -39.60 -16.49 17.07
C GLN A 319 -40.02 -16.14 18.49
N LEU A 320 -40.23 -14.85 18.75
CA LEU A 320 -40.83 -14.41 20.00
C LEU A 320 -42.22 -15.05 20.11
N PRO A 321 -42.60 -15.58 21.29
CA PRO A 321 -43.94 -16.11 21.49
C PRO A 321 -44.97 -14.99 21.27
N GLY A 322 -45.96 -15.28 20.43
CA GLY A 322 -47.08 -14.38 20.13
C GLY A 322 -48.09 -14.24 21.26
#